data_AF-A0A0S7YCN1-F1
#
_entry.id   AF-A0A0S7YCN1-F1
#
_cell.length_a   1.000
_cell.length_b   1.000
_cell.length_c   1.000
_cell.angle_alpha   90.00
_cell.angle_beta   90.00
_cell.angle_gamma   90.00
#
_symmetry.space_group_name_H-M   'P 1'
#
loop_
_entity.id
_entity.type
_entity.pdbx_description
1 polymer ?
#
loop_
_entity_poly.entity_id
_entity_poly.type
_entity_poly.pdbx_seq_one_letter_code
_entity_poly.pdbx_strand_id
1 'polypeptide(L)'
;MNPEPWVAALDRVGFETARLLLSVLWQSSILLAAAGLIASALRRRRASVRHALWTAAVLAAPLLPLLGYVASNLDTPRAELRVIPAYLGPVTAPATAAPALPPDPASPAPPAGPPAPSLLACPWALALLTYATGAVAMLALVAVGRFRLLVWVRRGRVVTDRRVLDAFRIARTRQGVKRNLTIADSGRAA
;
A
#
# COMPACT_ATOMS: atom_id res chain seq x y z
N MET A 1 -12.88 38.57 -9.92
CA MET A 1 -13.00 37.09 -9.96
C MET A 1 -12.58 36.57 -8.60
N ASN A 2 -13.50 36.03 -7.82
CA ASN A 2 -13.22 35.56 -6.47
C ASN A 2 -12.45 34.23 -6.54
N PRO A 3 -11.29 34.10 -5.88
CA PRO A 3 -10.50 32.86 -5.86
C PRO A 3 -11.04 31.81 -4.87
N GLU A 4 -11.92 32.19 -3.95
CA GLU A 4 -12.52 31.29 -2.94
C GLU A 4 -13.11 29.96 -3.48
N PRO A 5 -13.87 29.92 -4.60
CA PRO A 5 -14.49 28.67 -5.06
C PRO A 5 -13.49 27.66 -5.63
N TRP A 6 -12.33 28.11 -6.14
CA TRP A 6 -11.36 27.22 -6.76
C TRP A 6 -10.57 26.41 -5.71
N VAL A 7 -10.21 27.06 -4.60
CA VAL A 7 -9.47 26.41 -3.49
C VAL A 7 -10.35 25.36 -2.81
N ALA A 8 -11.61 25.69 -2.54
CA ALA A 8 -12.57 24.74 -1.94
C ALA A 8 -12.83 23.52 -2.85
N ALA A 9 -12.87 23.72 -4.17
CA ALA A 9 -12.99 22.63 -5.13
C ALA A 9 -11.75 21.72 -5.12
N LEU A 10 -10.55 22.30 -5.04
CA LEU A 10 -9.29 21.57 -4.93
C LEU A 10 -9.23 20.72 -3.66
N ASP A 11 -9.60 21.27 -2.51
CA ASP A 11 -9.60 20.54 -1.25
C ASP A 11 -10.56 19.35 -1.30
N ARG A 12 -11.74 19.54 -1.89
CA ARG A 12 -12.72 18.47 -2.06
C ARG A 12 -12.20 17.36 -2.97
N VAL A 13 -11.62 17.72 -4.12
CA VAL A 13 -11.03 16.75 -5.06
C VAL A 13 -9.84 16.04 -4.42
N GLY A 14 -8.99 16.76 -3.70
CA GLY A 14 -7.84 16.23 -2.99
C GLY A 14 -8.24 15.22 -1.92
N PHE A 15 -9.26 15.56 -1.11
CA PHE A 15 -9.80 14.66 -0.10
C PHE A 15 -10.38 13.38 -0.70
N GLU A 16 -11.22 13.48 -1.74
CA GLU A 16 -11.80 12.31 -2.41
C GLU A 16 -10.72 11.44 -3.06
N THR A 17 -9.74 12.07 -3.71
CA THR A 17 -8.61 11.36 -4.33
C THR A 17 -7.76 10.65 -3.28
N ALA A 18 -7.43 11.32 -2.18
CA ALA A 18 -6.68 10.73 -1.07
C ALA A 18 -7.45 9.57 -0.43
N ARG A 19 -8.76 9.69 -0.26
CA ARG A 19 -9.63 8.63 0.25
C ARG A 19 -9.66 7.41 -0.67
N LEU A 20 -9.79 7.63 -1.98
CA LEU A 20 -9.76 6.56 -2.98
C LEU A 20 -8.39 5.87 -3.01
N LEU A 21 -7.30 6.65 -3.06
CA LEU A 21 -5.94 6.13 -3.00
C LEU A 21 -5.73 5.30 -1.74
N LEU A 22 -6.08 5.83 -0.56
CA LEU A 22 -5.94 5.13 0.71
C LEU A 22 -6.73 3.82 0.72
N SER A 23 -7.97 3.83 0.21
CA SER A 23 -8.80 2.62 0.10
C SER A 23 -8.14 1.56 -0.78
N VAL A 24 -7.69 1.93 -1.99
CA VAL A 24 -7.03 1.01 -2.93
C VAL A 24 -5.71 0.51 -2.35
N LEU A 25 -4.96 1.36 -1.68
CA LEU A 25 -3.66 1.06 -1.09
C LEU A 25 -3.77 0.06 0.05
N TRP A 26 -4.75 0.24 0.95
CA TRP A 26 -5.04 -0.68 2.04
C TRP A 26 -5.53 -2.04 1.52
N GLN A 27 -6.41 -2.04 0.52
CA GLN A 27 -6.88 -3.29 -0.10
C GLN A 27 -5.72 -4.05 -0.76
N SER A 28 -4.86 -3.33 -1.49
CA SER A 28 -3.69 -3.89 -2.15
C SER A 28 -2.65 -4.38 -1.15
N SER A 29 -2.47 -3.70 -0.02
CA SER A 29 -1.51 -4.12 1.02
C SER A 29 -1.94 -5.41 1.73
N ILE A 30 -3.23 -5.59 2.02
CA ILE A 30 -3.76 -6.86 2.53
C ILE A 30 -3.55 -7.98 1.52
N LEU A 31 -3.86 -7.73 0.25
CA LEU A 31 -3.69 -8.74 -0.80
C LEU A 31 -2.22 -9.15 -0.93
N LEU A 32 -1.30 -8.18 -0.91
CA LEU A 32 0.14 -8.45 -0.94
C LEU A 32 0.61 -9.20 0.31
N ALA A 33 0.12 -8.83 1.49
CA ALA A 33 0.45 -9.51 2.74
C ALA A 33 -0.02 -10.97 2.72
N ALA A 34 -1.26 -11.22 2.29
CA ALA A 34 -1.82 -12.56 2.12
C ALA A 34 -1.01 -13.37 1.09
N ALA A 35 -0.72 -12.79 -0.07
CA ALA A 35 0.13 -13.44 -1.09
C ALA A 35 1.54 -13.73 -0.56
N GLY A 36 2.11 -12.82 0.24
CA GLY A 36 3.40 -12.99 0.92
C GLY A 36 3.39 -14.11 1.95
N LEU A 37 2.34 -14.22 2.76
CA LEU A 37 2.15 -15.32 3.72
C LEU A 37 2.01 -16.67 3.02
N ILE A 38 1.20 -16.73 1.96
CA ILE A 38 1.03 -17.93 1.14
C ILE A 38 2.37 -18.30 0.48
N ALA A 39 3.06 -17.35 -0.14
CA ALA A 39 4.39 -17.58 -0.70
C ALA A 39 5.39 -18.06 0.37
N SER A 40 5.28 -17.56 1.60
CA SER A 40 6.09 -17.96 2.75
C SER A 40 5.82 -19.40 3.18
N ALA A 41 4.54 -19.76 3.33
CA ALA A 41 4.10 -21.11 3.63
C ALA A 41 4.51 -22.10 2.52
N LEU A 42 4.52 -21.64 1.27
CA LEU A 42 4.96 -22.41 0.10
C LEU A 42 6.49 -22.37 -0.15
N ARG A 43 7.31 -21.79 0.73
CA ARG A 43 8.78 -21.75 0.57
C ARG A 43 9.42 -23.14 0.40
N ARG A 44 8.77 -24.21 0.89
CA ARG A 44 9.22 -25.60 0.71
C ARG A 44 8.80 -26.22 -0.63
N ARG A 45 7.97 -25.56 -1.43
CA ARG A 45 7.47 -26.05 -2.73
C ARG A 45 8.21 -25.44 -3.92
N ARG A 46 8.04 -26.10 -5.08
CA ARG A 46 8.75 -25.86 -6.34
C ARG A 46 8.77 -24.36 -6.74
N ALA A 47 9.93 -23.86 -7.20
CA ALA A 47 10.13 -22.48 -7.67
C ALA A 47 9.10 -21.98 -8.70
N SER A 48 8.55 -22.87 -9.54
CA SER A 48 7.47 -22.56 -10.49
C SER A 48 6.20 -22.05 -9.80
N VAL A 49 5.85 -22.63 -8.65
CA VAL A 49 4.65 -22.25 -7.88
C VAL A 49 4.82 -20.85 -7.30
N ARG A 50 6.04 -20.49 -6.87
CA ARG A 50 6.35 -19.14 -6.39
C ARG A 50 6.17 -18.09 -7.49
N HIS A 51 6.65 -18.38 -8.70
CA HIS A 51 6.48 -17.46 -9.84
C HIS A 51 5.01 -17.34 -10.25
N ALA A 52 4.28 -18.46 -10.33
CA ALA A 52 2.86 -18.47 -10.64
C ALA A 52 2.03 -17.67 -9.62
N LEU A 53 2.34 -17.79 -8.33
CA LEU A 53 1.65 -17.05 -7.27
C LEU A 53 1.94 -15.54 -7.36
N TRP A 54 3.20 -15.16 -7.62
CA TRP A 54 3.58 -13.76 -7.81
C TRP A 54 2.92 -13.16 -9.04
N THR A 55 2.89 -13.87 -10.17
CA THR A 55 2.19 -13.40 -11.36
C THR A 55 0.70 -13.29 -11.11
N ALA A 56 0.07 -14.27 -10.46
CA ALA A 56 -1.35 -14.21 -10.14
C ALA A 56 -1.69 -13.05 -9.21
N ALA A 57 -0.86 -12.77 -8.19
CA ALA A 57 -1.06 -11.64 -7.29
C ALA A 57 -0.94 -10.29 -8.02
N VAL A 58 0.07 -10.13 -8.88
CA VAL A 58 0.24 -8.91 -9.70
C VAL A 58 -0.92 -8.74 -10.68
N LEU A 59 -1.41 -9.83 -11.27
CA LEU A 59 -2.52 -9.80 -12.23
C LEU A 59 -3.86 -9.55 -11.55
N ALA A 60 -4.04 -10.01 -10.30
CA ALA A 60 -5.25 -9.79 -9.49
C ALA A 60 -5.32 -8.37 -8.89
N ALA A 61 -4.19 -7.70 -8.67
CA ALA A 61 -4.14 -6.36 -8.08
C ALA A 61 -5.02 -5.32 -8.82
N PRO A 62 -4.97 -5.16 -10.15
CA PRO A 62 -5.86 -4.24 -10.87
C PRO A 62 -7.31 -4.74 -10.99
N LEU A 63 -7.58 -6.02 -10.77
CA LEU A 63 -8.92 -6.59 -10.82
C LEU A 63 -9.76 -6.27 -9.57
N LEU A 64 -9.13 -5.97 -8.43
CA LEU A 64 -9.83 -5.59 -7.19
C LEU A 64 -10.71 -4.35 -7.31
N PRO A 65 -10.25 -3.19 -7.81
CA PRO A 65 -11.12 -2.03 -7.99
C PRO A 65 -12.24 -2.31 -9.00
N LEU A 66 -11.98 -3.14 -10.02
CA LEU A 66 -12.99 -3.54 -10.99
C LEU A 66 -14.06 -4.44 -10.36
N LEU A 67 -13.67 -5.39 -9.50
CA LEU A 67 -14.59 -6.20 -8.70
C LEU A 67 -15.39 -5.35 -7.72
N GLY A 68 -14.78 -4.36 -7.08
CA GLY A 68 -15.46 -3.41 -6.21
C GLY A 68 -16.50 -2.58 -6.97
N TYR A 69 -16.15 -2.10 -8.17
CA TYR A 69 -17.06 -1.39 -9.06
C TYR A 69 -18.23 -2.29 -9.49
N VAL A 70 -17.95 -3.51 -9.97
CA VAL A 70 -18.98 -4.47 -10.39
C VAL A 70 -19.88 -4.85 -9.22
N ALA A 71 -19.33 -5.12 -8.04
CA ALA A 71 -20.09 -5.42 -6.83
C ALA A 71 -20.97 -4.24 -6.38
N SER A 72 -20.55 -3.00 -6.63
CA SER A 72 -21.34 -1.81 -6.29
C SER A 72 -22.50 -1.55 -7.26
N ASN A 73 -22.40 -2.04 -8.50
CA ASN A 73 -23.42 -1.88 -9.55
C ASN A 73 -24.38 -3.08 -9.65
N LEU A 74 -23.93 -4.26 -9.28
CA LEU A 74 -24.84 -5.36 -8.98
C LEU A 74 -25.61 -4.93 -7.73
N ASP A 75 -26.94 -4.82 -7.82
CA ASP A 75 -27.88 -4.59 -6.71
C ASP A 75 -27.82 -5.75 -5.69
N THR A 76 -26.63 -6.01 -5.18
CA THR A 76 -26.38 -6.92 -4.09
C THR A 76 -27.12 -6.33 -2.90
N PRO A 77 -27.97 -7.12 -2.22
CA PRO A 77 -28.76 -6.64 -1.11
C PRO A 77 -27.80 -6.07 -0.07
N ARG A 78 -27.76 -4.74 0.01
CA ARG A 78 -26.94 -4.04 0.98
C ARG A 78 -27.55 -4.37 2.32
N ALA A 79 -26.89 -5.26 3.07
CA ALA A 79 -27.23 -5.44 4.47
C ALA A 79 -27.15 -4.04 5.10
N GLU A 80 -28.29 -3.54 5.57
CA GLU A 80 -28.36 -2.27 6.27
C GLU A 80 -27.50 -2.42 7.53
N LEU A 81 -26.21 -2.08 7.40
CA LEU A 81 -25.37 -1.83 8.54
C LEU A 81 -26.06 -0.68 9.26
N ARG A 82 -26.52 -0.96 10.48
CA ARG A 82 -27.14 0.00 11.38
C ARG A 82 -26.07 1.03 11.75
N VAL A 83 -25.80 1.96 10.83
CA VAL A 83 -24.86 3.05 11.03
C VAL A 83 -25.40 3.86 12.20
N ILE A 84 -24.52 4.15 13.15
CA ILE A 84 -24.77 5.02 14.31
C ILE A 84 -25.59 6.22 13.82
N PRO A 85 -26.74 6.55 14.48
CA PRO A 85 -27.67 7.56 13.99
C PRO A 85 -26.92 8.82 13.64
N ALA A 86 -27.22 9.36 12.46
CA ALA A 86 -26.66 10.60 11.96
C ALA A 86 -26.64 11.62 13.09
N TYR A 87 -25.47 12.19 13.36
CA TYR A 87 -25.29 13.21 14.39
C TYR A 87 -26.23 14.36 14.06
N LEU A 88 -27.40 14.38 14.72
CA LEU A 88 -28.30 15.51 14.70
C LEU A 88 -27.53 16.62 15.38
N GLY A 89 -27.00 17.53 14.56
CA GLY A 89 -26.38 18.75 15.07
C GLY A 89 -27.34 19.43 16.04
N PRO A 90 -26.82 20.20 17.02
CA PRO A 90 -27.63 20.87 18.01
C PRO A 90 -28.73 21.65 17.29
N VAL A 91 -29.98 21.25 17.54
CA VAL A 91 -31.17 21.94 17.05
C VAL A 91 -31.04 23.37 17.55
N THR A 92 -30.82 24.31 16.63
CA THR A 92 -30.89 25.74 16.94
C THR A 92 -32.25 25.99 17.56
N ALA A 93 -32.25 26.23 18.87
CA ALA A 93 -33.45 26.65 19.58
C ALA A 93 -34.03 27.88 18.85
N PRO A 94 -35.35 27.96 18.68
CA PRO A 94 -35.99 29.10 18.01
C PRO A 94 -35.54 30.38 18.71
N ALA A 95 -35.00 31.30 17.91
CA ALA A 95 -34.53 32.60 18.37
C ALA A 95 -35.68 33.31 19.08
N THR A 96 -35.63 33.32 20.40
CA THR A 96 -36.50 34.17 21.22
C THR A 96 -36.04 35.60 20.92
N ALA A 97 -36.94 36.40 20.35
CA ALA A 97 -36.68 37.78 19.97
C ALA A 97 -36.14 38.57 21.18
N ALA A 98 -34.85 38.89 21.13
CA ALA A 98 -34.22 39.76 22.10
C ALA A 98 -34.69 41.21 21.85
N PRO A 99 -35.05 41.97 22.89
CA PRO A 99 -35.44 43.37 22.76
C PRO A 99 -34.28 44.22 22.24
N ALA A 100 -34.61 45.20 21.38
CA ALA A 100 -33.66 46.10 20.76
C ALA A 100 -32.85 46.90 21.80
N LEU A 101 -31.53 46.66 21.84
CA LEU A 101 -30.58 47.45 22.62
C LEU A 101 -30.03 48.64 21.80
N PRO A 102 -29.62 49.73 22.48
CA PRO A 102 -29.04 50.95 21.89
C PRO A 102 -27.71 50.70 21.13
N PRO A 103 -27.28 51.66 20.28
CA PRO A 103 -26.16 51.49 19.35
C PRO A 103 -24.83 51.19 20.06
N ASP A 104 -24.24 50.06 19.67
CA ASP A 104 -23.02 49.48 20.22
C ASP A 104 -21.76 50.27 19.74
N PRO A 105 -20.77 50.50 20.63
CA PRO A 105 -19.55 51.21 20.32
C PRO A 105 -18.59 50.38 19.46
N ALA A 106 -17.90 51.06 18.53
CA ALA A 106 -16.70 50.65 17.81
C ALA A 106 -16.65 49.18 17.35
N SER A 107 -17.03 48.98 16.08
CA SER A 107 -16.90 47.71 15.37
C SER A 107 -15.51 47.07 15.62
N PRO A 108 -15.44 45.90 16.26
CA PRO A 108 -14.17 45.26 16.60
C PRO A 108 -13.38 44.96 15.33
N ALA A 109 -12.05 45.10 15.43
CA ALA A 109 -11.13 44.83 14.34
C ALA A 109 -11.39 43.45 13.73
N PRO A 110 -11.31 43.31 12.38
CA PRO A 110 -11.62 42.06 11.71
C PRO A 110 -10.77 40.94 12.32
N PRO A 111 -11.40 39.81 12.70
CA PRO A 111 -10.69 38.72 13.36
C PRO A 111 -9.51 38.30 12.50
N ALA A 112 -8.35 38.16 13.13
CA ALA A 112 -7.14 37.69 12.48
C ALA A 112 -7.48 36.42 11.68
N GLY A 113 -7.18 36.46 10.37
CA GLY A 113 -7.53 35.39 9.44
C GLY A 113 -7.06 34.02 9.97
N PRO A 114 -7.78 32.94 9.66
CA PRO A 114 -7.46 31.62 10.19
C PRO A 114 -5.99 31.29 9.93
N PRO A 115 -5.25 30.79 10.93
CA PRO A 115 -3.85 30.47 10.77
C PRO A 115 -3.67 29.46 9.63
N ALA A 116 -2.66 29.69 8.79
CA ALA A 116 -2.37 28.81 7.66
C ALA A 116 -2.30 27.34 8.13
N PRO A 117 -2.94 26.40 7.41
CA PRO A 117 -2.97 25.00 7.82
C PRO A 117 -1.55 24.45 7.86
N SER A 118 -1.10 24.08 9.05
CA SER A 118 0.20 23.44 9.24
C SER A 118 0.15 22.01 8.71
N LEU A 119 1.16 21.58 7.95
CA LEU A 119 1.24 20.18 7.44
C LEU A 119 1.16 19.13 8.56
N LEU A 120 1.62 19.48 9.76
CA LEU A 120 1.51 18.64 10.97
C LEU A 120 0.09 18.49 11.50
N ALA A 121 -0.82 19.40 11.15
CA ALA A 121 -2.24 19.32 11.49
C ALA A 121 -3.03 18.40 10.55
N CYS A 122 -2.41 17.91 9.47
CA CYS A 122 -3.03 16.98 8.52
C CYS A 122 -2.58 15.54 8.82
N PRO A 123 -3.31 14.76 9.65
CA PRO A 123 -2.92 13.40 10.04
C PRO A 123 -2.77 12.45 8.84
N TRP A 124 -3.51 12.68 7.75
CA TRP A 124 -3.40 11.91 6.51
C TRP A 124 -2.04 12.09 5.82
N ALA A 125 -1.42 13.28 5.92
CA ALA A 125 -0.13 13.56 5.30
C ALA A 125 0.99 12.79 6.03
N LEU A 126 0.92 12.70 7.36
CA LEU A 126 1.83 11.87 8.17
C LEU A 126 1.67 10.38 7.88
N ALA A 127 0.43 9.91 7.73
CA ALA A 127 0.14 8.53 7.34
C ALA A 127 0.70 8.20 5.94
N LEU A 128 0.55 9.13 4.99
CA LEU A 128 1.09 8.98 3.64
C LEU A 128 2.63 8.97 3.64
N LEU A 129 3.25 9.86 4.41
CA LEU A 129 4.71 9.92 4.57
C LEU A 129 5.25 8.62 5.14
N THR A 130 4.74 8.18 6.30
CA THR A 130 5.17 6.92 6.95
C THR A 130 4.99 5.71 6.04
N TYR A 131 3.87 5.66 5.30
CA TYR A 131 3.64 4.65 4.28
C TYR A 131 4.68 4.68 3.16
N ALA A 132 4.91 5.86 2.57
CA ALA A 132 5.87 6.02 1.47
C ALA A 132 7.28 5.59 1.91
N THR A 133 7.71 5.95 3.12
CA THR A 133 9.00 5.53 3.67
C THR A 133 9.07 4.01 3.82
N GLY A 134 8.01 3.37 4.31
CA GLY A 134 7.92 1.91 4.43
C GLY A 134 7.98 1.19 3.08
N ALA A 135 7.26 1.69 2.08
CA ALA A 135 7.27 1.16 0.72
C ALA A 135 8.65 1.26 0.07
N VAL A 136 9.33 2.41 0.20
CA VAL A 136 10.70 2.61 -0.29
C VAL A 136 11.68 1.66 0.39
N ALA A 137 11.59 1.49 1.71
CA ALA A 137 12.45 0.56 2.45
C ALA A 137 12.25 -0.90 1.99
N MET A 138 11.00 -1.31 1.76
CA MET A 138 10.69 -2.66 1.29
C MET A 138 11.19 -2.89 -0.15
N LEU A 139 11.01 -1.91 -1.04
CA LEU A 139 11.56 -1.97 -2.40
C LEU A 139 13.09 -2.03 -2.40
N ALA A 140 13.76 -1.25 -1.54
CA ALA A 140 15.21 -1.28 -1.38
C ALA A 140 15.70 -2.67 -0.93
N LEU A 141 15.05 -3.31 0.03
CA LEU A 141 15.37 -4.68 0.46
C LEU A 141 15.23 -5.70 -0.67
N VAL A 142 14.16 -5.63 -1.46
CA VAL A 142 13.94 -6.50 -2.62
C VAL A 142 15.02 -6.25 -3.68
N ALA A 143 15.36 -4.99 -3.95
CA ALA A 143 16.40 -4.62 -4.89
C ALA A 143 17.77 -5.18 -4.47
N VAL A 144 18.15 -5.04 -3.19
CA VAL A 144 19.39 -5.61 -2.64
C VAL A 144 19.42 -7.13 -2.81
N GLY A 145 18.30 -7.82 -2.56
CA GLY A 145 18.20 -9.26 -2.78
C GLY A 145 18.44 -9.67 -4.23
N ARG A 146 17.84 -8.94 -5.20
CA ARG A 146 18.05 -9.21 -6.62
C ARG A 146 19.46 -8.85 -7.07
N PHE A 147 20.02 -7.74 -6.60
CA PHE A 147 21.39 -7.35 -6.89
C PHE A 147 22.39 -8.40 -6.39
N ARG A 148 22.22 -8.93 -5.19
CA ARG A 148 23.08 -10.01 -4.67
C ARG A 148 23.00 -11.26 -5.55
N LEU A 149 21.80 -11.66 -5.96
CA LEU A 149 21.61 -12.78 -6.91
C LEU A 149 22.28 -12.51 -8.25
N LEU A 150 22.12 -11.32 -8.82
CA LEU A 150 22.75 -10.95 -10.08
C LEU A 150 24.27 -10.93 -9.97
N VAL A 151 24.81 -10.41 -8.87
CA VAL A 151 26.25 -10.43 -8.60
C VAL A 151 26.74 -11.87 -8.48
N TRP A 152 26.00 -12.75 -7.80
CA TRP A 152 26.36 -14.17 -7.70
C TRP A 152 26.32 -14.88 -9.04
N VAL A 153 25.33 -14.60 -9.88
CA VAL A 153 25.25 -15.18 -11.24
C VAL A 153 26.37 -14.65 -12.13
N ARG A 154 26.71 -13.36 -12.04
CA ARG A 154 27.77 -12.76 -12.87
C ARG A 154 29.18 -13.12 -12.40
N ARG A 155 29.40 -13.27 -11.09
CA ARG A 155 30.71 -13.61 -10.52
C ARG A 155 30.92 -15.10 -10.30
N GLY A 156 29.85 -15.89 -10.26
CA GLY A 156 29.92 -17.33 -10.07
C GLY A 156 30.68 -17.97 -11.23
N ARG A 157 31.79 -18.64 -10.94
CA ARG A 157 32.45 -19.50 -11.92
C ARG A 157 31.71 -20.83 -11.93
N VAL A 158 31.41 -21.33 -13.13
CA VAL A 158 30.85 -22.67 -13.29
C VAL A 158 31.92 -23.67 -12.85
N VAL A 159 31.60 -24.50 -11.86
CA VAL A 159 32.52 -25.55 -11.41
C VAL A 159 32.59 -26.62 -12.47
N THR A 160 33.73 -26.71 -13.15
CA THR A 160 34.00 -27.74 -14.16
C THR A 160 34.70 -28.96 -13.59
N ASP A 161 35.10 -28.93 -12.31
CA ASP A 161 35.79 -30.07 -11.68
C ASP A 161 34.85 -31.29 -11.55
N ARG A 162 35.22 -32.36 -12.24
CA ARG A 162 34.47 -33.63 -12.26
C ARG A 162 34.33 -34.24 -10.87
N ARG A 163 35.33 -34.14 -9.99
CA ARG A 163 35.27 -34.75 -8.65
C ARG A 163 34.15 -34.14 -7.81
N VAL A 164 34.02 -32.82 -7.87
CA VAL A 164 32.96 -32.09 -7.16
C VAL A 164 31.60 -32.40 -7.77
N LEU A 165 31.50 -32.42 -9.10
CA LEU A 165 30.26 -32.76 -9.80
C LEU A 165 29.78 -34.18 -9.49
N ASP A 166 30.69 -35.15 -9.40
CA ASP A 166 30.35 -36.54 -9.07
C ASP A 166 29.90 -36.69 -7.62
N ALA A 167 30.59 -36.04 -6.66
CA ALA A 167 30.16 -36.03 -5.26
C ALA A 167 28.74 -35.46 -5.10
N PHE A 168 28.44 -34.35 -5.79
CA PHE A 168 27.10 -33.77 -5.80
C PHE A 168 26.08 -34.65 -6.51
N ARG A 169 26.46 -35.32 -7.60
CA ARG A 169 25.57 -36.25 -8.31
C ARG A 169 25.17 -37.40 -7.39
N ILE A 170 26.11 -37.98 -6.64
CA ILE A 170 25.85 -39.05 -5.66
C ILE A 170 24.92 -38.56 -4.55
N ALA A 171 25.19 -37.39 -3.97
CA ALA A 171 24.33 -36.80 -2.94
C ALA A 171 22.92 -36.53 -3.47
N ARG A 172 22.80 -36.07 -4.72
CA ARG A 172 21.53 -35.80 -5.39
C ARG A 172 20.68 -37.07 -5.56
N THR A 173 21.29 -38.18 -5.99
CA THR A 173 20.58 -39.46 -6.11
C THR A 173 20.07 -39.94 -4.76
N ARG A 174 20.88 -39.82 -3.70
CA ARG A 174 20.46 -40.17 -2.33
C ARG A 174 19.30 -39.33 -1.82
N GLN A 175 19.23 -38.05 -2.18
CA GLN A 175 18.15 -37.15 -1.76
C GLN A 175 16.92 -37.15 -2.70
N GLY A 176 16.93 -37.90 -3.80
CA GLY A 176 15.79 -37.96 -4.72
C GLY A 176 15.51 -36.67 -5.49
N VAL A 177 16.46 -35.74 -5.58
CA VAL A 177 16.28 -34.45 -6.25
C VAL A 177 16.42 -34.62 -7.77
N LYS A 178 15.30 -34.61 -8.51
CA LYS A 178 15.28 -34.80 -9.99
C LYS A 178 15.61 -33.55 -10.82
N ARG A 179 16.02 -32.44 -10.21
CA ARG A 179 16.27 -31.17 -10.93
C ARG A 179 17.70 -31.07 -11.44
N ASN A 180 17.87 -30.50 -12.62
CA ASN A 180 19.17 -30.05 -13.11
C ASN A 180 19.56 -28.79 -12.34
N LEU A 181 20.63 -28.88 -11.56
CA LEU A 181 21.19 -27.77 -10.79
C LEU A 181 22.57 -27.48 -11.37
N THR A 182 22.80 -26.23 -11.77
CA THR A 182 24.13 -25.74 -12.13
C THR A 182 24.80 -25.26 -10.86
N ILE A 183 25.95 -25.87 -10.52
CA ILE A 183 26.72 -25.50 -9.33
C ILE A 183 27.68 -24.37 -9.74
N ALA A 184 27.50 -23.21 -9.12
CA ALA A 184 28.43 -22.10 -9.24
C ALA A 184 29.23 -21.99 -7.95
N ASP A 185 30.55 -21.91 -8.06
CA ASP A 185 31.42 -21.65 -6.91
C ASP A 185 31.54 -20.13 -6.71
N SER A 186 31.33 -19.69 -5.46
CA SER A 186 31.59 -18.33 -5.03
C SER A 186 33.08 -18.21 -4.72
N GLY A 187 33.92 -18.31 -5.75
CA GLY A 187 35.38 -18.35 -5.58
C GLY A 187 35.86 -17.28 -4.60
N ARG A 188 36.22 -17.70 -3.38
CA ARG A 188 37.18 -16.96 -2.57
C ARG A 188 38.52 -17.31 -3.20
N ALA A 189 39.13 -16.34 -3.87
CA ALA A 189 40.51 -16.48 -4.32
C ALA A 189 41.34 -16.82 -3.06
N ALA A 190 41.96 -18.00 -3.08
CA ALA A 190 42.93 -18.40 -2.07
C ALA A 190 44.22 -17.58 -2.25
#